data_AF-A0A4P9WA94-F1
#
_entry.id   AF-A0A4P9WA94-F1
#
_cell.length_a   1.000
_cell.length_b   1.000
_cell.length_c   1.000
_cell.angle_alpha   90.00
_cell.angle_beta   90.00
_cell.angle_gamma   90.00
#
_symmetry.space_group_name_H-M   'P 1'
#
loop_
_entity.id
_entity.type
_entity.pdbx_description
1 polymer ?
#
loop_
_entity_poly.entity_id
_entity_poly.type
_entity_poly.pdbx_seq_one_letter_code
_entity_poly.pdbx_strand_id
1 'polypeptide(L)'
;MVKWNQSGRGADRAVWIDHAASSPKLNHVCKSSNSAQSPEVQKALHISRERNQTSGGAGWGECSNQLLPGIVTFLYEGLVDFILHHKGIEAVIGNTTWHGATGFQHPHVTDLYDAPIPGSRIHNRTVAGRITSERGLTYVTAIDAGHEIPMYKPAAALSTIKHLLAAKHTYVPGTGVFFDLAKIGQP
;
A
#
# COMPACT_ATOMS: atom_id res chain seq x y z
N MET A 1 22.32 -19.14 -37.96
CA MET A 1 23.66 -18.55 -38.22
C MET A 1 23.43 -17.09 -38.58
N VAL A 2 23.59 -16.17 -37.63
CA VAL A 2 23.39 -14.73 -37.87
C VAL A 2 24.77 -14.09 -38.02
N LYS A 3 25.04 -13.52 -39.19
CA LYS A 3 26.20 -12.65 -39.41
C LYS A 3 25.87 -11.26 -38.87
N TRP A 4 26.75 -10.74 -38.02
CA TRP A 4 26.81 -9.33 -37.66
C TRP A 4 27.49 -8.56 -38.80
N ASN A 5 26.91 -7.44 -39.21
CA ASN A 5 27.67 -6.39 -39.88
C ASN A 5 27.45 -5.07 -39.11
N GLN A 6 28.50 -4.63 -38.42
CA GLN A 6 28.58 -3.27 -37.90
C GLN A 6 29.27 -2.40 -38.95
N SER A 7 28.54 -1.45 -39.54
CA SER A 7 29.19 -0.30 -40.18
C SER A 7 28.24 0.90 -40.24
N GLY A 8 28.63 1.98 -39.56
CA GLY A 8 28.38 3.34 -40.05
C GLY A 8 27.20 4.09 -39.47
N ARG A 9 27.46 4.75 -38.33
CA ARG A 9 26.81 5.95 -37.78
C ARG A 9 25.99 6.80 -38.77
N GLY A 10 24.73 7.05 -38.43
CA GLY A 10 23.88 8.09 -39.01
C GLY A 10 22.48 8.00 -38.43
N ALA A 11 22.12 8.90 -37.53
CA ALA A 11 20.86 8.90 -36.81
C ALA A 11 19.69 9.16 -37.78
N ASP A 12 18.85 8.15 -38.02
CA ASP A 12 17.53 8.35 -38.64
C ASP A 12 16.47 7.44 -38.00
N ARG A 13 15.50 8.12 -37.38
CA ARG A 13 14.07 7.79 -37.28
C ARG A 13 13.68 6.31 -37.33
N ALA A 14 13.80 5.64 -36.19
CA ALA A 14 12.92 4.52 -35.89
C ALA A 14 11.56 5.07 -35.45
N VAL A 15 10.55 4.98 -36.33
CA VAL A 15 9.14 5.02 -35.91
C VAL A 15 8.90 3.73 -35.13
N TRP A 16 9.05 3.82 -33.82
CA TRP A 16 8.52 2.81 -32.91
C TRP A 16 7.01 3.04 -32.84
N ILE A 17 6.23 2.17 -33.50
CA ILE A 17 4.81 2.05 -33.19
C ILE A 17 4.74 1.38 -31.83
N ASP A 18 4.69 2.20 -30.79
CA ASP A 18 4.56 1.76 -29.43
C ASP A 18 3.16 1.13 -29.23
N HIS A 19 3.11 -0.19 -29.07
CA HIS A 19 1.92 -0.92 -28.67
C HIS A 19 1.61 -0.76 -27.16
N ALA A 20 2.24 0.18 -26.45
CA ALA A 20 1.97 0.47 -25.03
C ALA A 20 0.65 1.20 -24.75
N ALA A 21 -0.09 1.66 -25.77
CA ALA A 21 -1.35 2.39 -25.58
C ALA A 21 -2.53 1.53 -25.05
N SER A 22 -2.33 0.22 -24.85
CA SER A 22 -3.41 -0.72 -24.50
C SER A 22 -3.44 -1.15 -23.03
N SER A 23 -2.51 -0.69 -22.19
CA SER A 23 -2.53 -1.06 -20.77
C SER A 23 -3.51 -0.17 -19.98
N PRO A 24 -4.59 -0.71 -19.37
CA PRO A 24 -5.61 0.08 -18.68
C PRO A 24 -5.04 0.97 -17.56
N LYS A 25 -3.90 0.58 -16.98
CA LYS A 25 -3.27 1.25 -15.83
C LYS A 25 -2.54 2.54 -16.19
N LEU A 26 -1.85 2.59 -17.34
CA LEU A 26 -1.26 3.83 -17.87
C LEU A 26 -2.35 4.88 -18.13
N ASN A 27 -3.52 4.43 -18.58
CA ASN A 27 -4.67 5.32 -18.79
C ASN A 27 -5.18 5.97 -17.49
N HIS A 28 -5.03 5.37 -16.31
CA HIS A 28 -5.50 5.98 -15.05
C HIS A 28 -4.61 7.10 -14.54
N VAL A 29 -3.28 6.93 -14.60
CA VAL A 29 -2.33 7.99 -14.21
C VAL A 29 -2.39 9.17 -15.18
N CYS A 30 -2.54 8.89 -16.48
CA CYS A 30 -2.78 9.94 -17.48
C CYS A 30 -4.13 10.63 -17.26
N LYS A 31 -5.19 9.89 -16.86
CA LYS A 31 -6.50 10.48 -16.53
C LYS A 31 -6.43 11.38 -15.30
N SER A 32 -5.81 10.94 -14.21
CA SER A 32 -5.68 11.78 -13.01
C SER A 32 -4.87 13.04 -13.32
N SER A 33 -3.72 12.90 -13.99
CA SER A 33 -2.88 14.03 -14.41
C SER A 33 -3.66 14.99 -15.32
N ASN A 34 -4.34 14.48 -16.36
CA ASN A 34 -5.11 15.34 -17.27
C ASN A 34 -6.28 16.05 -16.57
N SER A 35 -6.99 15.36 -15.67
CA SER A 35 -8.10 15.95 -14.93
C SER A 35 -7.63 17.00 -13.93
N ALA A 36 -6.51 16.76 -13.24
CA ALA A 36 -5.98 17.67 -12.24
C ALA A 36 -5.26 18.89 -12.86
N GLN A 37 -4.99 18.84 -14.16
CA GLN A 37 -4.47 19.96 -14.96
C GLN A 37 -5.58 20.82 -15.59
N SER A 38 -6.85 20.43 -15.47
CA SER A 38 -7.97 21.25 -15.96
C SER A 38 -8.06 22.57 -15.18
N PRO A 39 -8.17 23.73 -15.86
CA PRO A 39 -8.34 25.03 -15.20
C PRO A 39 -9.59 25.09 -14.30
N GLU A 40 -10.66 24.39 -14.69
CA GLU A 40 -11.90 24.30 -13.92
C GLU A 40 -11.67 23.56 -12.60
N VAL A 41 -10.95 22.42 -12.65
CA VAL A 41 -10.59 21.64 -11.46
C VAL A 41 -9.62 22.40 -10.57
N GLN A 42 -8.59 23.03 -11.13
CA GLN A 42 -7.63 23.83 -10.36
C GLN A 42 -8.30 25.03 -9.68
N LYS A 43 -9.21 25.70 -10.39
CA LYS A 43 -10.00 26.81 -9.83
C LYS A 43 -10.93 26.34 -8.70
N ALA A 44 -11.60 25.19 -8.89
CA ALA A 44 -12.48 24.62 -7.87
C ALA A 44 -11.73 24.18 -6.60
N LEU A 45 -10.48 23.72 -6.75
CA LEU A 45 -9.63 23.32 -5.62
C LEU A 45 -8.79 24.48 -5.05
N HIS A 46 -8.92 25.70 -5.59
CA HIS A 46 -8.14 26.87 -5.19
C HIS A 46 -6.61 26.68 -5.30
N ILE A 47 -6.15 25.91 -6.30
CA ILE A 47 -4.74 25.63 -6.53
C ILE A 47 -4.22 26.56 -7.63
N SER A 48 -3.03 27.14 -7.44
CA SER A 48 -2.37 27.93 -8.49
C SER A 48 -1.92 27.03 -9.65
N ARG A 49 -1.89 27.58 -10.86
CA ARG A 49 -1.67 26.86 -12.14
C ARG A 49 -0.37 26.05 -12.24
N GLU A 50 0.54 26.15 -11.27
CA GLU A 50 1.88 25.59 -11.34
C GLU A 50 2.04 24.33 -10.49
N ARG A 51 2.29 23.21 -11.19
CA ARG A 51 2.76 21.92 -10.67
C ARG A 51 1.77 21.11 -9.83
N ASN A 52 0.83 20.47 -10.52
CA ASN A 52 0.25 19.21 -10.04
C ASN A 52 0.96 18.02 -10.70
N GLN A 53 2.07 17.59 -10.12
CA GLN A 53 2.79 16.39 -10.54
C GLN A 53 2.42 15.23 -9.62
N THR A 54 2.29 14.02 -10.17
CA THR A 54 1.97 12.80 -9.39
C THR A 54 3.13 12.33 -8.51
N SER A 55 4.34 12.89 -8.71
CA SER A 55 5.52 12.65 -7.88
C SER A 55 6.39 13.91 -7.85
N GLY A 56 6.99 14.20 -6.71
CA GLY A 56 7.95 15.30 -6.52
C GLY A 56 9.30 14.74 -6.09
N GLY A 57 10.40 15.32 -6.59
CA GLY A 57 11.75 14.92 -6.23
C GLY A 57 12.41 15.95 -5.31
N ALA A 58 12.29 15.80 -3.98
CA ALA A 58 13.15 16.51 -3.03
C ALA A 58 13.09 15.89 -1.62
N GLY A 59 14.27 15.68 -1.02
CA GLY A 59 14.46 15.45 0.42
C GLY A 59 14.06 14.06 0.94
N TRP A 60 14.91 13.06 0.71
CA TRP A 60 14.74 11.73 1.30
C TRP A 60 15.55 11.62 2.60
N GLY A 61 14.88 11.32 3.70
CA GLY A 61 15.50 10.84 4.93
C GLY A 61 15.29 9.34 5.08
N GLU A 62 16.18 8.67 5.82
CA GLU A 62 15.99 7.26 6.16
C GLU A 62 14.83 7.11 7.16
N CYS A 63 13.96 6.13 6.92
CA CYS A 63 12.94 5.76 7.89
C CYS A 63 13.60 4.97 9.03
N SER A 64 13.22 5.26 10.28
CA SER A 64 13.70 4.49 11.43
C SER A 64 13.04 3.11 11.44
N ASN A 65 13.85 2.06 11.66
CA ASN A 65 13.36 0.69 11.89
C ASN A 65 12.98 0.44 13.36
N GLN A 66 12.97 1.48 14.20
CA GLN A 66 12.64 1.36 15.62
C GLN A 66 11.12 1.50 15.84
N LEU A 67 10.53 0.50 16.48
CA LEU A 67 9.17 0.58 17.01
C LEU A 67 9.22 1.26 18.38
N LEU A 68 8.61 2.45 18.47
CA LEU A 68 8.60 3.23 19.70
C LEU A 68 7.57 2.69 20.70
N PRO A 69 7.90 2.60 22.00
CA PRO A 69 6.95 2.20 23.02
C PRO A 69 5.75 3.16 23.04
N GLY A 70 4.53 2.62 23.04
CA GLY A 70 3.32 3.45 23.09
C GLY A 70 2.79 3.91 21.74
N ILE A 71 3.47 3.61 20.63
CA ILE A 71 2.95 3.86 19.29
C ILE A 71 2.43 2.55 18.72
N VAL A 72 1.16 2.57 18.36
CA VAL A 72 0.54 1.54 17.53
C VAL A 72 1.17 1.61 16.13
N THR A 73 1.71 0.49 15.66
CA THR A 73 2.26 0.39 14.31
C THR A 73 1.43 -0.56 13.47
N PHE A 74 1.09 -0.09 12.27
CA PHE A 74 0.28 -0.84 11.31
C PHE A 74 1.05 -0.91 9.99
N LEU A 75 1.30 -2.13 9.52
CA LEU A 75 1.96 -2.41 8.24
C LEU A 75 0.96 -3.11 7.32
N TYR A 76 0.85 -2.66 6.08
CA TYR A 76 -0.14 -3.15 5.13
C TYR A 76 0.49 -3.41 3.77
N GLU A 77 0.47 -4.68 3.33
CA GLU A 77 1.20 -5.12 2.14
C GLU A 77 0.35 -5.94 1.17
N GLY A 78 0.57 -5.72 -0.12
CA GLY A 78 -0.03 -6.50 -1.19
C GLY A 78 0.86 -7.70 -1.52
N LEU A 79 0.28 -8.91 -1.62
CA LEU A 79 1.06 -10.12 -1.86
C LEU A 79 1.70 -10.19 -3.26
N VAL A 80 1.25 -9.39 -4.23
CA VAL A 80 1.80 -9.35 -5.59
C VAL A 80 2.58 -8.07 -5.89
N ASP A 81 3.01 -7.33 -4.87
CA ASP A 81 3.98 -6.25 -5.04
C ASP A 81 5.42 -6.79 -5.21
N PHE A 82 6.13 -6.25 -6.19
CA PHE A 82 7.53 -6.58 -6.48
C PHE A 82 8.49 -5.42 -6.19
N ILE A 83 7.98 -4.21 -5.91
CA ILE A 83 8.80 -3.07 -5.50
C ILE A 83 9.07 -3.17 -3.99
N LEU A 84 8.02 -3.28 -3.19
CA LEU A 84 8.09 -3.52 -1.75
C LEU A 84 7.48 -4.89 -1.44
N HIS A 85 8.27 -5.93 -1.64
CA HIS A 85 7.77 -7.30 -1.54
C HIS A 85 7.49 -7.68 -0.07
N HIS A 86 6.31 -8.28 0.19
CA HIS A 86 5.87 -8.67 1.54
C HIS A 86 6.90 -9.55 2.30
N LYS A 87 7.63 -10.44 1.61
CA LYS A 87 8.76 -11.22 2.18
C LYS A 87 9.91 -10.38 2.70
N GLY A 88 10.22 -9.25 2.07
CA GLY A 88 11.21 -8.30 2.58
C GLY A 88 10.74 -7.70 3.89
N ILE A 89 9.46 -7.30 3.96
CA ILE A 89 8.84 -6.78 5.18
C ILE A 89 8.80 -7.84 6.29
N GLU A 90 8.42 -9.08 5.99
CA GLU A 90 8.46 -10.20 6.94
C GLU A 90 9.88 -10.44 7.50
N ALA A 91 10.92 -10.33 6.67
CA ALA A 91 12.31 -10.44 7.11
C ALA A 91 12.72 -9.28 8.04
N VAL A 92 12.30 -8.05 7.71
CA VAL A 92 12.54 -6.88 8.57
C VAL A 92 11.83 -7.07 9.92
N ILE A 93 10.56 -7.47 9.93
CA ILE A 93 9.81 -7.76 11.16
C ILE A 93 10.52 -8.84 11.97
N GLY A 94 10.94 -9.93 11.33
CA GLY A 94 11.65 -11.03 11.98
C GLY A 94 12.97 -10.62 12.64
N ASN A 95 13.61 -9.55 12.15
CA ASN A 95 14.86 -9.02 12.70
C ASN A 95 14.66 -7.78 13.59
N THR A 96 13.43 -7.28 13.73
CA THR A 96 13.13 -6.11 14.55
C THR A 96 12.86 -6.54 15.99
N THR A 97 13.46 -5.85 16.95
CA THR A 97 13.19 -6.04 18.38
C THR A 97 12.25 -4.95 18.87
N TRP A 98 11.10 -5.35 19.44
CA TRP A 98 10.15 -4.44 20.05
C TRP A 98 9.57 -5.01 21.32
N HIS A 99 9.33 -4.13 22.30
CA HIS A 99 8.77 -4.50 23.60
C HIS A 99 9.46 -5.72 24.24
N GLY A 100 10.80 -5.79 24.13
CA GLY A 100 11.63 -6.79 24.79
C GLY A 100 11.84 -8.12 24.04
N ALA A 101 11.26 -8.31 22.85
CA ALA A 101 11.44 -9.52 22.05
C ALA A 101 11.65 -9.22 20.56
N THR A 102 12.43 -10.07 19.88
CA THR A 102 12.71 -9.97 18.44
C THR A 102 11.71 -10.78 17.64
N GLY A 103 11.11 -10.19 16.60
CA GLY A 103 10.14 -10.89 15.76
C GLY A 103 8.87 -11.31 16.49
N PHE A 104 7.93 -11.90 15.76
CA PHE A 104 6.72 -12.45 16.36
C PHE A 104 7.02 -13.70 17.19
N GLN A 105 6.40 -13.83 18.37
CA GLN A 105 6.59 -14.94 19.31
C GLN A 105 5.35 -15.83 19.37
N HIS A 106 4.22 -15.23 19.74
CA HIS A 106 2.90 -15.83 19.88
C HIS A 106 1.82 -14.91 19.28
N PRO A 107 1.92 -14.59 17.98
CA PRO A 107 1.04 -13.60 17.38
C PRO A 107 -0.41 -14.08 17.33
N HIS A 108 -1.35 -13.16 17.49
CA HIS A 108 -2.73 -13.41 17.12
C HIS A 108 -2.86 -13.34 15.60
N VAL A 109 -3.38 -14.39 14.98
CA VAL A 109 -3.53 -14.49 13.54
C VAL A 109 -5.00 -14.74 13.19
N THR A 110 -5.56 -13.91 12.32
CA THR A 110 -6.92 -14.05 11.83
C THR A 110 -7.00 -13.69 10.35
N ASP A 111 -8.06 -14.13 9.69
CA ASP A 111 -8.29 -13.81 8.27
C ASP A 111 -8.82 -12.38 8.14
N LEU A 112 -8.31 -11.66 7.15
CA LEU A 112 -8.92 -10.41 6.70
C LEU A 112 -10.08 -10.78 5.77
N TYR A 113 -11.26 -10.24 6.04
CA TYR A 113 -12.41 -10.38 5.15
C TYR A 113 -12.70 -9.05 4.45
N ASP A 114 -13.18 -9.13 3.21
CA ASP A 114 -13.61 -7.94 2.47
C ASP A 114 -14.66 -7.14 3.24
N ALA A 115 -14.57 -5.81 3.20
CA ALA A 115 -15.63 -4.97 3.74
C ALA A 115 -16.82 -4.88 2.78
N PRO A 116 -18.05 -4.72 3.29
CA PRO A 116 -19.18 -4.33 2.45
C PRO A 116 -18.88 -2.98 1.80
N ILE A 117 -18.92 -2.93 0.46
CA ILE A 117 -18.81 -1.69 -0.31
C ILE A 117 -20.23 -1.12 -0.47
N PRO A 118 -20.49 0.13 -0.03
CA PRO A 118 -21.78 0.78 -0.26
C PRO A 118 -22.20 0.73 -1.74
N GLY A 119 -23.41 0.24 -2.00
CA GLY A 119 -23.93 0.08 -3.37
C GLY A 119 -23.60 -1.24 -4.06
N SER A 120 -22.76 -2.10 -3.47
CA SER A 120 -22.56 -3.47 -3.98
C SER A 120 -23.72 -4.38 -3.58
N ARG A 121 -24.34 -5.06 -4.55
CA ARG A 121 -25.41 -6.07 -4.32
C ARG A 121 -24.86 -7.47 -4.02
N ILE A 122 -23.56 -7.67 -4.23
CA ILE A 122 -22.87 -8.94 -3.96
C ILE A 122 -21.84 -8.64 -2.88
N HIS A 123 -22.10 -9.14 -1.68
CA HIS A 123 -21.11 -9.19 -0.61
C HIS A 123 -20.95 -10.64 -0.22
N ASN A 124 -19.91 -11.28 -0.76
CA ASN A 124 -19.51 -12.59 -0.29
C ASN A 124 -18.37 -12.36 0.71
N ARG A 125 -18.45 -12.98 1.89
CA ARG A 125 -17.43 -12.85 2.93
C ARG A 125 -16.20 -13.67 2.55
N THR A 126 -15.49 -13.21 1.53
CA THR A 126 -14.28 -13.84 1.01
C THR A 126 -13.08 -13.47 1.87
N VAL A 127 -12.21 -14.46 2.12
CA VAL A 127 -10.89 -14.21 2.71
C VAL A 127 -10.10 -13.37 1.71
N ALA A 128 -9.82 -12.14 2.12
CA ALA A 128 -9.13 -11.13 1.34
C ALA A 128 -7.65 -11.00 1.73
N GLY A 129 -7.22 -11.71 2.77
CA GLY A 129 -5.90 -11.52 3.34
C GLY A 129 -5.75 -12.12 4.73
N ARG A 130 -4.73 -11.68 5.45
CA ARG A 130 -4.43 -12.10 6.82
C ARG A 130 -4.03 -10.92 7.68
N ILE A 131 -4.43 -10.94 8.94
CA ILE A 131 -4.04 -10.01 9.99
C ILE A 131 -3.22 -10.78 11.01
N THR A 132 -2.01 -10.31 11.28
CA THR A 132 -1.09 -10.84 12.30
C THR A 132 -0.78 -9.70 13.26
N SER A 133 -1.05 -9.87 14.56
CA SER A 133 -0.84 -8.79 15.53
C SER A 133 -0.22 -9.29 16.83
N GLU A 134 0.73 -8.53 17.35
CA GLU A 134 1.41 -8.81 18.60
C GLU A 134 2.12 -7.58 19.17
N ARG A 135 2.04 -7.40 20.50
CA ARG A 135 2.82 -6.39 21.24
C ARG A 135 2.73 -4.98 20.60
N GLY A 136 1.59 -4.60 20.04
CA GLY A 136 1.36 -3.26 19.44
C GLY A 136 1.74 -3.12 17.96
N LEU A 137 2.30 -4.16 17.33
CA LEU A 137 2.51 -4.23 15.89
C LEU A 137 1.40 -5.07 15.25
N THR A 138 0.73 -4.51 14.24
CA THR A 138 -0.22 -5.23 13.39
C THR A 138 0.29 -5.24 11.95
N TYR A 139 0.43 -6.42 11.39
CA TYR A 139 0.84 -6.67 10.01
C TYR A 139 -0.33 -7.28 9.23
N VAL A 140 -0.71 -6.66 8.13
CA VAL A 140 -1.81 -7.10 7.28
C VAL A 140 -1.30 -7.37 5.87
N THR A 141 -1.67 -8.53 5.32
CA THR A 141 -1.42 -8.88 3.93
C THR A 141 -2.74 -8.96 3.16
N ALA A 142 -2.73 -8.50 1.91
CA ALA A 142 -3.87 -8.57 1.00
C ALA A 142 -3.58 -9.49 -0.20
N ILE A 143 -4.45 -10.48 -0.41
CA ILE A 143 -4.37 -11.43 -1.52
C ILE A 143 -4.68 -10.71 -2.84
N ASP A 144 -3.94 -11.05 -3.89
CA ASP A 144 -4.07 -10.49 -5.25
C ASP A 144 -4.06 -8.95 -5.32
N ALA A 145 -3.32 -8.29 -4.42
CA ALA A 145 -3.09 -6.86 -4.43
C ALA A 145 -1.60 -6.54 -4.66
N GLY A 146 -1.33 -5.53 -5.49
CA GLY A 146 0.02 -4.97 -5.68
C GLY A 146 0.28 -3.77 -4.78
N HIS A 147 1.29 -2.95 -5.15
CA HIS A 147 1.78 -1.80 -4.39
C HIS A 147 0.67 -0.87 -3.85
N GLU A 148 -0.27 -0.50 -4.71
CA GLU A 148 -1.41 0.34 -4.34
C GLU A 148 -2.64 -0.52 -4.01
N ILE A 149 -2.64 -1.15 -2.84
CA ILE A 149 -3.70 -2.10 -2.47
C ILE A 149 -5.13 -1.54 -2.64
N PRO A 150 -5.45 -0.27 -2.25
CA PRO A 150 -6.79 0.29 -2.47
C PRO A 150 -7.21 0.36 -3.95
N MET A 151 -6.25 0.42 -4.88
CA MET A 151 -6.52 0.39 -6.33
C MET A 151 -6.97 -1.00 -6.79
N TYR A 152 -6.38 -2.07 -6.22
CA TYR A 152 -6.61 -3.46 -6.64
C TYR A 152 -7.72 -4.15 -5.85
N LYS A 153 -7.77 -3.93 -4.55
CA LYS A 153 -8.68 -4.57 -3.59
C LYS A 153 -9.28 -3.52 -2.65
N PRO A 154 -10.21 -2.66 -3.14
CA PRO A 154 -10.78 -1.58 -2.34
C PRO A 154 -11.58 -2.07 -1.13
N ALA A 155 -12.25 -3.23 -1.23
CA ALA A 155 -12.99 -3.84 -0.12
C ALA A 155 -12.07 -4.34 0.99
N ALA A 156 -10.97 -5.01 0.64
CA ALA A 156 -9.92 -5.39 1.58
C ALA A 156 -9.29 -4.15 2.24
N ALA A 157 -8.92 -3.14 1.45
CA ALA A 157 -8.34 -1.89 1.97
C ALA A 157 -9.27 -1.15 2.94
N LEU A 158 -10.56 -1.07 2.60
CA LEU A 158 -11.55 -0.49 3.51
C LEU A 158 -11.67 -1.30 4.80
N SER A 159 -11.65 -2.63 4.71
CA SER A 159 -11.68 -3.52 5.87
C SER A 159 -10.46 -3.27 6.77
N THR A 160 -9.26 -3.22 6.19
CA THR A 160 -8.00 -2.91 6.88
C THR A 160 -8.08 -1.58 7.64
N ILE A 161 -8.55 -0.51 6.99
CA ILE A 161 -8.71 0.81 7.62
C ILE A 161 -9.77 0.76 8.73
N LYS A 162 -10.88 0.05 8.53
CA LYS A 162 -11.90 -0.14 9.58
C LYS A 162 -11.31 -0.82 10.81
N HIS A 163 -10.46 -1.84 10.65
CA HIS A 163 -9.77 -2.47 11.77
C HIS A 163 -8.82 -1.50 12.49
N LEU A 164 -8.08 -0.66 11.74
CA LEU A 164 -7.22 0.37 12.33
C LEU A 164 -8.02 1.42 13.12
N LEU A 165 -9.16 1.87 12.60
CA LEU A 165 -9.98 2.91 13.25
C LEU A 165 -10.87 2.37 14.38
N ALA A 166 -11.32 1.11 14.29
CA ALA A 166 -12.12 0.46 15.32
C ALA A 166 -11.30 0.06 16.55
N ALA A 167 -9.97 0.07 16.44
CA ALA A 167 -9.06 -0.10 17.55
C ALA A 167 -9.26 1.01 18.60
N LYS A 168 -10.17 0.79 19.53
CA LYS A 168 -10.28 1.63 20.73
C LYS A 168 -8.98 1.52 21.51
N HIS A 169 -8.30 2.65 21.67
CA HIS A 169 -7.07 2.75 22.43
C HIS A 169 -7.29 3.68 23.63
N THR A 170 -6.95 3.20 24.82
CA THR A 170 -6.75 4.08 25.98
C THR A 170 -5.27 4.45 25.97
N TYR A 171 -4.93 5.63 25.48
CA TYR A 171 -3.58 6.16 25.66
C TYR A 171 -3.43 6.60 27.12
N VAL A 172 -2.65 5.86 27.90
CA VAL A 172 -2.15 6.33 29.19
C VAL A 172 -0.66 6.63 29.02
N PRO A 173 -0.22 7.89 29.25
CA PRO A 173 1.19 8.26 29.15
C PRO A 173 2.08 7.29 29.94
N GLY A 174 3.12 6.75 29.30
CA GLY A 174 4.03 5.76 29.91
C GLY A 174 3.55 4.30 29.82
N THR A 175 2.39 4.03 29.23
CA THR A 175 1.93 2.66 28.91
C THR A 175 1.83 2.47 27.40
N GLY A 176 2.09 1.25 26.93
CA GLY A 176 1.91 0.89 25.52
C GLY A 176 0.46 1.09 25.08
N VAL A 177 0.23 1.59 23.86
CA VAL A 177 -1.10 1.49 23.25
C VAL A 177 -1.24 0.07 22.73
N PHE A 178 -2.15 -0.69 23.34
CA PHE A 178 -2.43 -2.07 22.95
C PHE A 178 -3.74 -2.14 22.18
N PHE A 179 -3.68 -2.79 21.02
CA PHE A 179 -4.89 -3.19 20.31
C PHE A 179 -5.59 -4.28 21.11
N ASP A 180 -6.88 -4.08 21.41
CA ASP A 180 -7.72 -5.17 21.90
C ASP A 180 -8.01 -6.13 20.73
N LEU A 181 -7.11 -7.11 20.59
CA LEU A 181 -7.11 -8.08 19.49
C LEU A 181 -8.38 -8.90 19.42
N ALA A 182 -9.12 -9.04 20.54
CA ALA A 182 -10.39 -9.76 20.59
C ALA A 182 -11.53 -9.02 19.86
N LYS A 183 -11.36 -7.73 19.57
CA LYS A 183 -12.34 -6.90 18.85
C LYS A 183 -12.01 -6.70 17.37
N ILE A 184 -10.83 -7.14 16.92
CA ILE A 184 -10.44 -7.10 15.52
C ILE A 184 -11.07 -8.33 14.83
N GLY A 185 -12.13 -8.11 14.05
CA GLY A 185 -12.79 -9.16 13.26
C GLY A 185 -14.19 -9.59 13.73
N GLN A 186 -14.75 -8.96 14.78
CA GLN A 186 -16.18 -9.08 15.09
C GLN A 186 -16.96 -8.03 14.27
N PRO A 187 -18.05 -8.40 13.59
CA PRO A 187 -18.88 -7.48 12.82
C PRO A 187 -19.51 -6.37 13.68
#